data_AF-A0A1G7D5Z5-F1
#
_entry.id   AF-A0A1G7D5Z5-F1
#
_cell.length_a   1.000
_cell.length_b   1.000
_cell.length_c   1.000
_cell.angle_alpha   90.00
_cell.angle_beta   90.00
_cell.angle_gamma   90.00
#
_symmetry.space_group_name_H-M   'P 1'
#
loop_
_entity.id
_entity.type
_entity.pdbx_description
1 polymer ?
#
loop_
_entity_poly.entity_id
_entity_poly.type
_entity_poly.pdbx_seq_one_letter_code
_entity_poly.pdbx_strand_id
1 'polypeptide(L)'
;MAKANVKDLLEAGVHFGHMTRKWNPNMAPYIFMEKNGIHIIDLHKTAVKLEEACTALEKITSAGKKVLFVATKKQAKEIVAKHASDVNMPYITERWPGGMLTNFVTIRKAVKKMNAIDKMKKDGTFETLSKKERLQVDRQRANLEKNLGSIADMVRLPSAVFVVDIMREHIAVTEAKKLGIPVFAIVDTNSDPRKVDYVIPGNDDASKSIDMILSAVTDAIKEGQSQRKAEKEKSKEEAKATADKDDDFDAE
;
A
#
# COMPACT_ATOMS: atom_id res chain seq x y z
N MET A 1 20.69 -9.29 -2.87
CA MET A 1 21.05 -9.09 -1.44
C MET A 1 19.78 -9.19 -0.64
N ALA A 2 19.75 -9.90 0.49
CA ALA A 2 18.57 -9.95 1.33
C ALA A 2 18.18 -8.52 1.74
N LYS A 3 16.98 -8.06 1.36
CA LYS A 3 16.54 -6.66 1.55
C LYS A 3 16.36 -6.28 3.04
N ALA A 4 16.43 -7.24 3.96
CA ALA A 4 16.52 -7.01 5.41
C ALA A 4 17.42 -8.06 6.07
N ASN A 5 18.33 -7.63 6.94
CA ASN A 5 19.13 -8.52 7.76
C ASN A 5 18.30 -9.01 8.96
N VAL A 6 18.44 -10.29 9.34
CA VAL A 6 17.75 -10.87 10.51
C VAL A 6 18.07 -10.08 11.78
N LYS A 7 19.29 -9.55 11.89
CA LYS A 7 19.69 -8.70 13.01
C LYS A 7 18.85 -7.42 13.11
N ASP A 8 18.60 -6.76 11.99
CA ASP A 8 17.82 -5.52 11.94
C ASP A 8 16.35 -5.80 12.28
N LEU A 9 15.80 -6.92 11.79
CA LEU A 9 14.45 -7.39 12.13
C LEU A 9 14.31 -7.70 13.63
N LEU A 10 15.36 -8.25 14.25
CA LEU A 10 15.40 -8.53 15.68
C LEU A 10 15.40 -7.23 16.49
N GLU A 11 16.28 -6.28 16.14
CA GLU A 11 16.38 -4.97 16.80
C GLU A 11 15.12 -4.12 16.65
N ALA A 12 14.44 -4.20 15.51
CA ALA A 12 13.16 -3.54 15.26
C ALA A 12 11.97 -4.18 16.01
N GLY A 13 12.16 -5.37 16.61
CA GLY A 13 11.12 -6.06 17.38
C GLY A 13 10.07 -6.78 16.52
N VAL A 14 10.43 -7.18 15.29
CA VAL A 14 9.54 -7.86 14.34
C VAL A 14 9.13 -9.26 14.83
N HIS A 15 9.97 -9.88 15.65
CA HIS A 15 9.79 -11.24 16.16
C HIS A 15 8.72 -11.38 17.25
N PHE A 16 8.24 -10.29 17.85
CA PHE A 16 7.22 -10.37 18.89
C PHE A 16 5.84 -10.60 18.28
N GLY A 17 5.21 -11.71 18.63
CA GLY A 17 3.81 -11.96 18.33
C GLY A 17 2.88 -11.58 19.49
N HIS A 18 1.66 -12.12 19.45
CA HIS A 18 0.64 -11.97 20.47
C HIS A 18 0.73 -13.03 21.58
N MET A 19 -0.11 -12.87 22.59
CA MET A 19 -0.30 -13.86 23.67
C MET A 19 -0.77 -15.21 23.12
N THR A 20 -0.33 -16.30 23.74
CA THR A 20 -0.60 -17.66 23.27
C THR A 20 -2.06 -18.06 23.25
N ARG A 21 -2.90 -17.45 24.10
CA ARG A 21 -4.37 -17.63 24.04
C ARG A 21 -5.06 -16.99 22.83
N LYS A 22 -4.39 -16.07 22.11
CA LYS A 22 -4.97 -15.31 20.98
C LYS A 22 -4.48 -15.81 19.61
N TRP A 23 -3.63 -16.82 19.59
CA TRP A 23 -2.98 -17.25 18.35
C TRP A 23 -3.94 -17.99 17.42
N ASN A 24 -3.59 -17.98 16.13
CA ASN A 24 -4.24 -18.75 15.10
C ASN A 24 -3.41 -20.00 14.80
N PRO A 25 -3.99 -21.22 14.85
CA PRO A 25 -3.25 -22.46 14.57
C PRO A 25 -2.60 -22.50 13.18
N ASN A 26 -3.15 -21.78 12.19
CA ASN A 26 -2.56 -21.71 10.85
C ASN A 26 -1.24 -20.94 10.82
N MET A 27 -0.91 -20.16 11.87
CA MET A 27 0.39 -19.49 12.02
C MET A 27 1.47 -20.39 12.60
N ALA A 28 1.16 -21.64 12.99
CA ALA A 28 2.14 -22.59 13.53
C ALA A 28 3.42 -22.72 12.69
N PRO A 29 3.38 -22.75 11.33
CA PRO A 29 4.59 -22.82 10.53
C PRO A 29 5.52 -21.60 10.66
N TYR A 30 5.02 -20.44 11.10
CA TYR A 30 5.78 -19.19 11.21
C TYR A 30 6.19 -18.86 12.65
N ILE A 31 5.72 -19.62 13.64
CA ILE A 31 6.07 -19.43 15.05
C ILE A 31 7.31 -20.28 15.36
N PHE A 32 8.32 -19.65 15.95
CA PHE A 32 9.56 -20.28 16.37
C PHE A 32 9.41 -20.96 17.74
N MET A 33 8.94 -20.20 18.74
CA MET A 33 8.74 -20.70 20.11
C MET A 33 7.76 -19.83 20.90
N GLU A 34 7.43 -20.24 22.11
CA GLU A 34 6.75 -19.42 23.11
C GLU A 34 7.74 -19.02 24.20
N LYS A 35 7.70 -17.76 24.64
CA LYS A 35 8.47 -17.26 25.78
C LYS A 35 7.60 -16.33 26.62
N ASN A 36 7.48 -16.60 27.91
CA ASN A 36 6.70 -15.79 28.87
C ASN A 36 5.24 -15.54 28.42
N GLY A 37 4.59 -16.54 27.78
CA GLY A 37 3.21 -16.43 27.31
C GLY A 37 3.02 -15.63 26.01
N ILE A 38 4.11 -15.25 25.33
CA ILE A 38 4.11 -14.56 24.04
C ILE A 38 4.74 -15.47 22.99
N HIS A 39 4.12 -15.54 21.80
CA HIS A 39 4.72 -16.23 20.67
C HIS A 39 5.85 -15.42 20.05
N ILE A 40 6.95 -16.09 19.73
CA ILE A 40 8.08 -15.54 18.98
C ILE A 40 7.98 -16.04 17.54
N ILE A 41 7.95 -15.10 16.60
CA ILE A 41 7.90 -15.35 15.15
C ILE A 41 9.32 -15.70 14.65
N ASP A 42 9.39 -16.67 13.74
CA ASP A 42 10.63 -17.10 13.09
C ASP A 42 11.11 -16.05 12.07
N LEU A 43 12.14 -15.28 12.45
CA LEU A 43 12.68 -14.21 11.61
C LEU A 43 13.36 -14.71 10.34
N HIS A 44 13.85 -15.96 10.29
CA HIS A 44 14.39 -16.50 9.05
C HIS A 44 13.29 -16.67 8.02
N LYS A 45 12.12 -17.17 8.44
CA LYS A 45 10.93 -17.26 7.59
C LYS A 45 10.41 -15.88 7.21
N THR A 46 10.42 -14.93 8.15
CA THR A 46 10.10 -13.52 7.84
C THR A 46 11.00 -12.96 6.76
N ALA A 47 12.33 -13.15 6.85
CA ALA A 47 13.27 -12.62 5.88
C ALA A 47 13.04 -13.19 4.47
N VAL A 48 12.86 -14.52 4.36
CA VAL A 48 12.55 -15.18 3.08
C VAL A 48 11.23 -14.67 2.50
N LYS A 49 10.18 -14.59 3.32
CA LYS A 49 8.86 -14.15 2.89
C LYS A 49 8.81 -12.67 2.52
N LEU A 50 9.55 -11.84 3.22
CA LEU A 50 9.73 -10.43 2.89
C LEU A 50 10.44 -10.27 1.55
N GLU A 51 11.47 -11.06 1.26
CA GLU A 51 12.16 -11.05 -0.03
C GLU A 51 11.23 -11.49 -1.18
N GLU A 52 10.44 -12.55 -0.99
CA GLU A 52 9.40 -12.99 -1.95
C GLU A 52 8.40 -11.87 -2.24
N ALA A 53 7.88 -11.22 -1.20
CA ALA A 53 6.94 -10.11 -1.31
C ALA A 53 7.56 -8.91 -2.04
N CYS A 54 8.77 -8.50 -1.66
CA CYS A 54 9.49 -7.39 -2.30
C CYS A 54 9.75 -7.66 -3.78
N THR A 55 10.17 -8.88 -4.14
CA THR A 55 10.43 -9.27 -5.53
C THR A 55 9.15 -9.20 -6.37
N ALA A 56 8.01 -9.63 -5.83
CA ALA A 56 6.73 -9.54 -6.53
C ALA A 56 6.24 -8.08 -6.66
N LEU A 57 6.40 -7.26 -5.62
CA LEU A 57 6.04 -5.84 -5.66
C LEU A 57 6.90 -5.06 -6.67
N GLU A 58 8.19 -5.33 -6.73
CA GLU A 58 9.12 -4.75 -7.70
C GLU A 58 8.67 -5.02 -9.15
N LYS A 59 8.27 -6.26 -9.45
CA LYS A 59 7.71 -6.63 -10.77
C LYS A 59 6.40 -5.91 -11.10
N ILE A 60 5.54 -5.69 -10.10
CA ILE A 60 4.26 -4.99 -10.30
C ILE A 60 4.52 -3.51 -10.60
N THR A 61 5.49 -2.89 -9.91
CA THR A 61 5.78 -1.47 -10.06
C THR A 61 6.65 -1.16 -11.27
N SER A 62 7.51 -2.08 -11.71
CA SER A 62 8.22 -1.97 -13.00
C SER A 62 7.26 -1.98 -14.19
N ALA A 63 6.21 -2.81 -14.15
CA ALA A 63 5.08 -2.76 -15.10
C ALA A 63 4.26 -1.46 -15.01
N GLY A 64 4.55 -0.60 -14.02
CA GLY A 64 3.92 0.70 -13.88
C GLY A 64 2.56 0.71 -13.19
N LYS A 65 2.21 -0.39 -12.54
CA LYS A 65 0.96 -0.55 -11.82
C LYS A 65 1.07 0.05 -10.41
N LYS A 66 -0.08 0.40 -9.84
CA LYS A 66 -0.17 1.01 -8.51
C LYS A 66 -0.48 -0.04 -7.45
N VAL A 67 0.16 0.10 -6.29
CA VAL A 67 -0.06 -0.70 -5.08
C VAL A 67 -0.80 0.18 -4.08
N LEU A 68 -1.90 -0.31 -3.51
CA LEU A 68 -2.66 0.40 -2.49
C LEU A 68 -2.23 -0.05 -1.10
N PHE A 69 -1.73 0.87 -0.28
CA PHE A 69 -1.40 0.58 1.12
C PHE A 69 -2.61 0.77 2.03
N VAL A 70 -2.83 -0.09 3.01
CA VAL A 70 -4.00 -0.05 3.90
C VAL A 70 -3.57 -0.32 5.33
N ALA A 71 -3.86 0.62 6.24
CA ALA A 71 -3.62 0.45 7.66
C ALA A 71 -4.44 1.43 8.51
N THR A 72 -5.44 0.96 9.26
CA THR A 72 -6.25 1.82 10.14
C THR A 72 -5.73 1.85 11.59
N LYS A 73 -4.74 1.02 11.89
CA LYS A 73 -4.11 0.89 13.21
C LYS A 73 -3.30 2.12 13.56
N LYS A 74 -3.49 2.66 14.78
CA LYS A 74 -2.91 3.95 15.21
C LYS A 74 -1.39 3.99 15.04
N GLN A 75 -0.71 2.89 15.36
CA GLN A 75 0.74 2.73 15.29
C GLN A 75 1.27 2.70 13.85
N ALA A 76 0.41 2.39 12.87
CA ALA A 76 0.77 2.23 11.47
C ALA A 76 0.36 3.43 10.59
N LYS A 77 -0.63 4.24 11.01
CA LYS A 77 -1.21 5.31 10.17
C LYS A 77 -0.17 6.25 9.57
N GLU A 78 0.64 6.87 10.42
CA GLU A 78 1.62 7.88 10.00
C GLU A 78 2.78 7.25 9.22
N ILE A 79 3.19 6.05 9.62
CA ILE A 79 4.28 5.29 9.00
C ILE A 79 3.90 4.91 7.57
N VAL A 80 2.71 4.32 7.39
CA VAL A 80 2.19 3.94 6.07
C VAL A 80 1.98 5.17 5.19
N ALA A 81 1.43 6.26 5.72
CA ALA A 81 1.25 7.50 4.96
C ALA A 81 2.59 8.06 4.46
N LYS A 82 3.60 8.12 5.33
CA LYS A 82 4.95 8.58 4.98
C LYS A 82 5.56 7.72 3.87
N HIS A 83 5.68 6.42 4.12
CA HIS A 83 6.30 5.47 3.20
C HIS A 83 5.59 5.41 1.83
N ALA A 84 4.25 5.39 1.82
CA ALA A 84 3.50 5.36 0.57
C ALA A 84 3.60 6.68 -0.22
N SER A 85 3.62 7.83 0.48
CA SER A 85 3.79 9.13 -0.15
C SER A 85 5.18 9.29 -0.77
N ASP A 86 6.22 8.80 -0.08
CA ASP A 86 7.62 8.84 -0.56
C ASP A 86 7.78 8.12 -1.91
N VAL A 87 6.97 7.09 -2.17
CA VAL A 87 6.96 6.33 -3.43
C VAL A 87 5.78 6.66 -4.35
N ASN A 88 5.01 7.71 -4.05
CA ASN A 88 3.83 8.15 -4.81
C ASN A 88 2.84 6.99 -5.09
N MET A 89 2.55 6.21 -4.06
CA MET A 89 1.56 5.13 -4.08
C MET A 89 0.34 5.51 -3.24
N PRO A 90 -0.88 5.13 -3.67
CA PRO A 90 -2.09 5.42 -2.91
C PRO A 90 -2.11 4.66 -1.59
N TYR A 91 -2.71 5.25 -0.56
CA TYR A 91 -2.80 4.64 0.77
C TYR A 91 -4.11 4.97 1.48
N ILE A 92 -4.61 4.12 2.38
CA ILE A 92 -5.77 4.41 3.23
C ILE A 92 -5.39 4.16 4.68
N THR A 93 -5.37 5.24 5.47
CA THR A 93 -4.96 5.21 6.86
C THR A 93 -6.08 5.46 7.86
N GLU A 94 -7.24 5.94 7.39
CA GLU A 94 -8.36 6.24 8.28
C GLU A 94 -9.30 5.07 8.45
N ARG A 95 -10.46 5.10 7.81
CA ARG A 95 -11.43 4.01 7.86
C ARG A 95 -11.55 3.43 6.47
N TRP A 96 -11.53 2.12 6.36
CA TRP A 96 -11.89 1.43 5.12
C TRP A 96 -13.43 1.47 4.94
N PRO A 97 -13.97 2.21 3.95
CA PRO A 97 -15.38 2.13 3.63
C PRO A 97 -15.65 0.80 2.92
N GLY A 98 -16.65 0.04 3.37
CA GLY A 98 -17.08 -1.16 2.67
C GLY A 98 -17.51 -0.83 1.24
N GLY A 99 -17.09 -1.64 0.28
CA GLY A 99 -17.31 -1.39 -1.14
C GLY A 99 -16.22 -0.54 -1.80
N MET A 100 -15.08 -0.32 -1.14
CA MET A 100 -14.05 0.56 -1.69
C MET A 100 -13.49 0.04 -3.01
N LEU A 101 -13.21 -1.26 -3.10
CA LEU A 101 -12.72 -1.90 -4.32
C LEU A 101 -13.88 -2.47 -5.12
N THR A 102 -14.84 -3.12 -4.45
CA THR A 102 -15.95 -3.81 -5.11
C THR A 102 -17.02 -2.88 -5.68
N ASN A 103 -17.18 -1.66 -5.12
CA ASN A 103 -18.06 -0.61 -5.62
C ASN A 103 -17.26 0.67 -5.95
N PHE A 104 -16.15 0.50 -6.67
CA PHE A 104 -15.23 1.59 -7.00
C PHE A 104 -15.87 2.75 -7.78
N VAL A 105 -16.96 2.50 -8.50
CA VAL A 105 -17.74 3.55 -9.20
C VAL A 105 -18.31 4.55 -8.19
N THR A 106 -18.83 4.08 -7.06
CA THR A 106 -19.37 4.94 -6.01
C THR A 106 -18.27 5.74 -5.31
N ILE A 107 -17.12 5.12 -5.06
CA ILE A 107 -15.95 5.81 -4.49
C ILE A 107 -15.47 6.92 -5.43
N ARG A 108 -15.39 6.66 -6.74
CA ARG A 108 -15.05 7.70 -7.73
C ARG A 108 -16.03 8.86 -7.74
N LYS A 109 -17.32 8.63 -7.48
CA LYS A 109 -18.31 9.72 -7.33
C LYS A 109 -17.99 10.60 -6.12
N ALA A 110 -17.56 10.02 -5.00
CA ALA A 110 -17.14 10.76 -3.82
C ALA A 110 -15.88 11.60 -4.08
N VAL A 111 -14.88 11.03 -4.77
CA VAL A 111 -13.68 11.76 -5.22
C VAL A 111 -14.03 12.88 -6.19
N LYS A 112 -14.92 12.63 -7.17
CA LYS A 112 -15.39 13.67 -8.08
C LYS A 112 -16.08 14.81 -7.34
N LYS A 113 -16.84 14.52 -6.28
CA LYS A 113 -17.45 15.54 -5.42
C LYS A 113 -16.39 16.38 -4.69
N MET A 114 -15.33 15.74 -4.19
CA MET A 114 -14.18 16.43 -3.58
C MET A 114 -13.55 17.44 -4.56
N ASN A 115 -13.25 17.00 -5.79
CA ASN A 115 -12.66 17.84 -6.82
C ASN A 115 -13.61 18.96 -7.28
N ALA A 116 -14.92 18.71 -7.28
CA ALA A 116 -15.92 19.74 -7.59
C ALA A 116 -15.95 20.85 -6.52
N ILE A 117 -15.78 20.50 -5.24
CA ILE A 117 -15.67 21.50 -4.16
C ILE A 117 -14.39 22.33 -4.34
N ASP A 118 -13.27 21.70 -4.70
CA ASP A 118 -12.01 22.43 -4.96
C ASP A 118 -12.14 23.37 -6.15
N LYS A 119 -12.87 22.96 -7.19
CA LYS A 119 -13.20 23.83 -8.32
C LYS A 119 -14.08 25.01 -7.91
N MET A 120 -15.14 24.77 -7.12
CA MET A 120 -16.02 25.85 -6.63
C MET A 120 -15.27 26.89 -5.78
N LYS A 121 -14.26 26.46 -5.01
CA LYS A 121 -13.38 27.36 -4.26
C LYS A 121 -12.49 28.20 -5.15
N LYS A 122 -11.99 27.64 -6.26
CA LYS A 122 -11.16 28.36 -7.24
C LYS A 122 -11.97 29.33 -8.09
N ASP A 123 -13.19 28.94 -8.48
CA ASP A 123 -14.06 29.70 -9.37
C ASP A 123 -14.86 30.81 -8.63
N GLY A 124 -14.70 30.96 -7.31
CA GLY A 124 -15.36 31.98 -6.50
C GLY A 124 -16.83 31.72 -6.16
N THR A 125 -17.46 30.70 -6.75
CA THR A 125 -18.86 30.27 -6.44
C THR A 125 -19.02 29.88 -4.97
N PHE A 126 -17.95 29.47 -4.30
CA PHE A 126 -17.97 29.18 -2.88
C PHE A 126 -18.33 30.40 -2.01
N GLU A 127 -18.02 31.62 -2.46
CA GLU A 127 -18.25 32.84 -1.68
C GLU A 127 -19.71 33.30 -1.73
N THR A 128 -20.47 32.90 -2.75
CA THR A 128 -21.89 33.21 -2.89
C THR A 128 -22.78 32.43 -1.92
N LEU A 129 -22.22 31.38 -1.28
CA LEU A 129 -22.92 30.56 -0.31
C LEU A 129 -23.06 31.26 1.05
N SER A 130 -24.14 30.93 1.76
CA SER A 130 -24.32 31.40 3.13
C SER A 130 -23.22 30.88 4.05
N LYS A 131 -22.95 31.57 5.17
CA LYS A 131 -21.92 31.15 6.15
C LYS A 131 -22.14 29.70 6.63
N LYS A 132 -23.40 29.29 6.81
CA LYS A 132 -23.77 27.94 7.24
C LYS A 132 -23.44 26.89 6.18
N GLU A 133 -23.75 27.17 4.91
CA GLU A 133 -23.46 26.27 3.79
C GLU A 133 -21.97 26.14 3.55
N ARG A 134 -21.22 27.26 3.59
CA ARG A 134 -19.75 27.24 3.51
C ARG A 134 -19.14 26.32 4.56
N LEU A 135 -19.57 26.45 5.81
CA LEU A 135 -19.08 25.59 6.90
C LEU A 135 -19.39 24.10 6.65
N GLN A 136 -20.58 23.78 6.13
CA GLN A 136 -20.94 22.39 5.81
C GLN A 136 -20.08 21.83 4.67
N VAL A 137 -19.87 22.62 3.61
CA VAL A 137 -19.03 22.23 2.46
C VAL A 137 -17.57 22.06 2.89
N ASP A 138 -17.05 22.93 3.75
CA ASP A 138 -15.70 22.81 4.31
C ASP A 138 -15.54 21.55 5.15
N ARG A 139 -16.49 21.26 6.04
CA ARG A 139 -16.49 20.01 6.82
C ARG A 139 -16.56 18.78 5.91
N GLN A 140 -17.38 18.84 4.87
CA GLN A 140 -17.46 17.76 3.88
C GLN A 140 -16.13 17.59 3.13
N ARG A 141 -15.49 18.67 2.69
CA ARG A 141 -14.22 18.63 1.99
C ARG A 141 -13.09 18.11 2.85
N ALA A 142 -13.01 18.55 4.10
CA ALA A 142 -12.01 18.08 5.07
C ALA A 142 -12.19 16.58 5.37
N ASN A 143 -13.44 16.11 5.51
CA ASN A 143 -13.72 14.70 5.70
C ASN A 143 -13.39 13.85 4.46
N LEU A 144 -13.65 14.37 3.26
CA LEU A 144 -13.28 13.68 2.01
C LEU A 144 -11.76 13.64 1.84
N GLU A 145 -11.03 14.72 2.14
CA GLU A 145 -9.55 14.74 2.08
C GLU A 145 -8.96 13.67 2.98
N LYS A 146 -9.41 13.68 4.23
CA LYS A 146 -8.87 12.82 5.27
C LYS A 146 -9.03 11.34 4.94
N ASN A 147 -10.15 10.96 4.30
CA ASN A 147 -10.47 9.57 4.00
C ASN A 147 -10.03 9.12 2.60
N LEU A 148 -10.06 9.99 1.60
CA LEU A 148 -9.92 9.63 0.18
C LEU A 148 -8.89 10.49 -0.58
N GLY A 149 -8.22 11.44 0.07
CA GLY A 149 -7.29 12.37 -0.60
C GLY A 149 -6.17 11.66 -1.37
N SER A 150 -5.58 10.63 -0.76
CA SER A 150 -4.53 9.80 -1.35
C SER A 150 -4.96 8.99 -2.59
N ILE A 151 -6.26 8.75 -2.77
CA ILE A 151 -6.80 8.02 -3.92
C ILE A 151 -7.44 8.96 -4.94
N ALA A 152 -7.29 10.28 -4.78
CA ALA A 152 -7.91 11.26 -5.66
C ALA A 152 -7.52 11.07 -7.13
N ASP A 153 -6.26 10.71 -7.36
CA ASP A 153 -5.69 10.51 -8.70
C ASP A 153 -5.90 9.08 -9.24
N MET A 154 -6.54 8.19 -8.48
CA MET A 154 -6.80 6.82 -8.92
C MET A 154 -7.95 6.75 -9.91
N VAL A 155 -7.61 6.51 -11.18
CA VAL A 155 -8.58 6.28 -12.26
C VAL A 155 -9.04 4.82 -12.33
N ARG A 156 -8.14 3.89 -12.00
CA ARG A 156 -8.33 2.43 -12.09
C ARG A 156 -8.11 1.78 -10.73
N LEU A 157 -8.60 0.55 -10.59
CA LEU A 157 -8.32 -0.28 -9.42
C LEU A 157 -6.82 -0.52 -9.26
N PRO A 158 -6.33 -0.66 -8.02
CA PRO A 158 -4.94 -1.03 -7.77
C PRO A 158 -4.68 -2.45 -8.26
N SER A 159 -3.44 -2.75 -8.62
CA SER A 159 -3.06 -4.10 -9.07
C SER A 159 -2.52 -4.98 -7.95
N ALA A 160 -2.30 -4.40 -6.77
CA ALA A 160 -1.99 -5.10 -5.53
C ALA A 160 -2.42 -4.25 -4.34
N VAL A 161 -2.66 -4.91 -3.21
CA VAL A 161 -2.93 -4.25 -1.93
C VAL A 161 -1.90 -4.70 -0.91
N PHE A 162 -1.32 -3.76 -0.18
CA PHE A 162 -0.45 -4.02 0.97
C PHE A 162 -1.20 -3.67 2.26
N VAL A 163 -1.38 -4.63 3.16
CA VAL A 163 -2.21 -4.50 4.37
C VAL A 163 -1.35 -4.65 5.62
N VAL A 164 -1.52 -3.75 6.60
CA VAL A 164 -0.99 -3.91 7.96
C VAL A 164 -2.14 -4.36 8.85
N ASP A 165 -2.00 -5.54 9.47
CA ASP A 165 -3.02 -6.20 10.31
C ASP A 165 -4.26 -6.66 9.53
N ILE A 166 -4.25 -7.93 9.09
CA ILE A 166 -5.37 -8.50 8.32
C ILE A 166 -6.62 -8.77 9.15
N MET A 167 -6.51 -8.86 10.48
CA MET A 167 -7.68 -9.01 11.34
C MET A 167 -8.46 -7.71 11.38
N ARG A 168 -7.77 -6.59 11.54
CA ARG A 168 -8.37 -5.27 11.52
C ARG A 168 -8.94 -4.95 10.14
N GLU A 169 -8.16 -5.20 9.08
CA GLU A 169 -8.55 -4.82 7.71
C GLU A 169 -9.16 -5.97 6.89
N HIS A 170 -9.87 -6.88 7.56
CA HIS A 170 -10.51 -8.04 6.95
C HIS A 170 -11.45 -7.69 5.78
N ILE A 171 -12.11 -6.53 5.81
CA ILE A 171 -12.98 -6.05 4.71
C ILE A 171 -12.14 -5.79 3.46
N ALA A 172 -11.01 -5.10 3.59
CA ALA A 172 -10.12 -4.80 2.48
C ALA A 172 -9.56 -6.09 1.84
N VAL A 173 -9.13 -7.03 2.68
CA VAL A 173 -8.64 -8.35 2.23
C VAL A 173 -9.73 -9.13 1.49
N THR A 174 -10.96 -9.14 2.03
CA THR A 174 -12.09 -9.86 1.42
C THR A 174 -12.48 -9.26 0.07
N GLU A 175 -12.53 -7.93 -0.02
CA GLU A 175 -12.83 -7.23 -1.28
C GLU A 175 -11.74 -7.44 -2.33
N ALA A 176 -10.46 -7.35 -1.95
CA ALA A 176 -9.33 -7.61 -2.86
C ALA A 176 -9.38 -9.03 -3.41
N LYS A 177 -9.58 -10.03 -2.53
CA LYS A 177 -9.69 -11.44 -2.92
C LYS A 177 -10.86 -11.70 -3.87
N LYS A 178 -12.01 -11.06 -3.63
CA LYS A 178 -13.19 -11.19 -4.51
C LYS A 178 -12.93 -10.69 -5.94
N LEU A 179 -12.06 -9.70 -6.08
CA LEU A 179 -11.68 -9.11 -7.36
C LEU A 179 -10.42 -9.73 -7.98
N GLY A 180 -9.82 -10.73 -7.33
CA GLY A 180 -8.56 -11.33 -7.77
C GLY A 180 -7.36 -10.38 -7.70
N ILE A 181 -7.41 -9.38 -6.83
CA ILE A 181 -6.28 -8.47 -6.60
C ILE A 181 -5.36 -9.12 -5.56
N PRO A 182 -4.07 -9.33 -5.88
CA PRO A 182 -3.13 -9.96 -4.96
C PRO A 182 -2.94 -9.13 -3.69
N VAL A 183 -2.95 -9.81 -2.54
CA VAL A 183 -2.82 -9.22 -1.21
C VAL A 183 -1.45 -9.57 -0.63
N PHE A 184 -0.74 -8.51 -0.23
CA PHE A 184 0.49 -8.54 0.54
C PHE A 184 0.15 -8.08 1.95
N ALA A 185 0.63 -8.76 2.99
CA ALA A 185 0.33 -8.29 4.33
C ALA A 185 1.37 -8.65 5.39
N ILE A 186 1.48 -7.78 6.39
CA ILE A 186 2.10 -8.12 7.68
C ILE A 186 1.08 -8.95 8.46
N VAL A 187 1.47 -10.16 8.84
CA VAL A 187 0.60 -11.13 9.51
C VAL A 187 1.21 -11.51 10.85
N ASP A 188 0.55 -11.10 11.94
CA ASP A 188 0.89 -11.54 13.29
C ASP A 188 0.25 -12.91 13.59
N THR A 189 0.71 -13.54 14.65
CA THR A 189 0.31 -14.83 15.21
C THR A 189 -1.19 -15.00 15.47
N ASN A 190 -1.98 -13.94 15.64
CA ASN A 190 -3.44 -14.00 15.82
C ASN A 190 -4.22 -14.13 14.50
N SER A 191 -3.55 -13.89 13.39
CA SER A 191 -4.15 -13.73 12.07
C SER A 191 -4.05 -15.01 11.24
N ASP A 192 -4.95 -15.21 10.27
CA ASP A 192 -4.93 -16.40 9.40
C ASP A 192 -4.11 -16.12 8.11
N PRO A 193 -2.92 -16.72 7.95
CA PRO A 193 -2.03 -16.44 6.81
C PRO A 193 -2.62 -16.91 5.48
N ARG A 194 -3.59 -17.84 5.48
CA ARG A 194 -4.21 -18.38 4.25
C ARG A 194 -5.10 -17.36 3.51
N LYS A 195 -5.40 -16.23 4.15
CA LYS A 195 -6.21 -15.15 3.55
C LYS A 195 -5.40 -14.21 2.66
N VAL A 196 -4.08 -14.35 2.65
CA VAL A 196 -3.12 -13.45 2.01
C VAL A 196 -2.29 -14.26 1.01
N ASP A 197 -1.98 -13.66 -0.14
CA ASP A 197 -1.17 -14.31 -1.18
C ASP A 197 0.33 -14.24 -0.84
N TYR A 198 0.78 -13.08 -0.36
CA TYR A 198 2.16 -12.84 0.07
C TYR A 198 2.17 -12.48 1.57
N VAL A 199 2.34 -13.51 2.39
CA VAL A 199 2.38 -13.41 3.85
C VAL A 199 3.75 -12.93 4.29
N ILE A 200 3.84 -11.84 5.06
CA ILE A 200 5.06 -11.41 5.76
C ILE A 200 4.82 -11.63 7.26
N PRO A 201 5.31 -12.73 7.86
CA PRO A 201 5.15 -12.97 9.29
C PRO A 201 5.86 -11.89 10.09
N GLY A 202 5.17 -11.18 10.97
CA GLY A 202 5.80 -10.14 11.76
C GLY A 202 4.84 -9.39 12.68
N ASN A 203 5.42 -8.64 13.60
CA ASN A 203 4.71 -7.80 14.55
C ASN A 203 4.04 -6.60 13.86
N ASP A 204 2.72 -6.50 13.97
CA ASP A 204 1.92 -5.38 13.44
C ASP A 204 1.47 -4.36 14.53
N ASP A 205 1.86 -4.56 15.80
CA ASP A 205 1.57 -3.68 16.93
C ASP A 205 2.66 -2.62 17.17
N ALA A 206 3.92 -2.96 16.87
CA ALA A 206 5.05 -2.08 17.12
C ALA A 206 5.36 -1.19 15.91
N SER A 207 5.38 0.13 16.13
CA SER A 207 5.74 1.13 15.10
C SER A 207 7.10 0.85 14.45
N LYS A 208 8.14 0.48 15.23
CA LYS A 208 9.47 0.15 14.68
C LYS A 208 9.46 -1.08 13.78
N SER A 209 8.67 -2.09 14.11
CA SER A 209 8.52 -3.30 13.30
C SER A 209 7.85 -2.98 11.96
N ILE A 210 6.73 -2.25 12.01
CA ILE A 210 6.00 -1.81 10.82
C ILE A 210 6.89 -0.95 9.92
N ASP A 211 7.63 0.00 10.51
CA ASP A 211 8.56 0.87 9.78
C ASP A 211 9.69 0.09 9.10
N MET A 212 10.28 -0.90 9.78
CA MET A 212 11.34 -1.75 9.22
C MET A 212 10.84 -2.54 8.00
N ILE A 213 9.66 -3.16 8.11
CA ILE A 213 9.08 -3.92 6.99
C ILE A 213 8.70 -2.99 5.83
N LEU A 214 8.06 -1.85 6.12
CA LEU A 214 7.65 -0.90 5.08
C LEU A 214 8.83 -0.22 4.40
N SER A 215 9.95 -0.02 5.10
CA SER A 215 11.19 0.49 4.49
C SER A 215 11.70 -0.48 3.42
N ALA A 216 11.82 -1.76 3.74
CA ALA A 216 12.24 -2.78 2.77
C ALA A 216 11.27 -2.89 1.57
N VAL A 217 9.96 -2.78 1.83
CA VAL A 217 8.91 -2.82 0.80
C VAL A 217 8.96 -1.60 -0.10
N THR A 218 9.09 -0.40 0.46
CA THR A 218 9.14 0.84 -0.32
C THR A 218 10.42 0.95 -1.14
N ASP A 219 11.55 0.47 -0.63
CA ASP A 219 12.80 0.43 -1.39
C ASP A 219 12.68 -0.51 -2.59
N ALA A 220 12.04 -1.68 -2.44
CA ALA A 220 11.72 -2.54 -3.58
C ALA A 220 10.79 -1.86 -4.61
N ILE A 221 9.82 -1.08 -4.13
CA ILE A 221 8.94 -0.30 -5.02
C ILE A 221 9.73 0.79 -5.77
N LYS A 222 10.65 1.50 -5.11
CA LYS A 222 11.52 2.51 -5.73
C LYS A 222 12.40 1.89 -6.81
N GLU A 223 12.99 0.73 -6.54
CA GLU A 223 13.79 -0.03 -7.51
C GLU A 223 12.96 -0.37 -8.75
N GLY A 224 11.76 -0.92 -8.58
CA GLY A 224 10.87 -1.22 -9.72
C GLY A 224 10.45 0.04 -10.49
N GLN A 225 10.19 1.17 -9.81
CA GLN A 225 9.93 2.45 -10.49
C GLN A 225 11.13 2.98 -11.27
N SER A 226 12.34 2.80 -10.74
CA SER A 226 13.59 3.21 -11.39
C SER A 226 13.84 2.39 -12.65
N GLN A 227 13.68 1.07 -12.58
CA GLN A 227 13.77 0.16 -13.74
C GLN A 227 12.82 0.60 -14.86
N ARG A 228 11.57 0.92 -14.51
CA ARG A 228 10.59 1.42 -15.48
C ARG A 228 11.03 2.73 -16.16
N LYS A 229 11.64 3.65 -15.41
CA LYS A 229 12.12 4.92 -15.98
C LYS A 229 13.24 4.65 -16.98
N ALA A 230 14.20 3.81 -16.61
CA ALA A 230 15.30 3.43 -17.48
C ALA A 230 14.81 2.72 -18.76
N GLU A 231 13.85 1.81 -18.67
CA GLU A 231 13.25 1.16 -19.84
C GLU A 231 12.53 2.15 -20.77
N LYS A 232 11.84 3.15 -20.20
CA LYS A 232 11.20 4.22 -20.97
C LYS A 232 12.19 5.16 -21.65
N GLU A 233 13.34 5.40 -21.04
CA GLU A 233 14.39 6.23 -21.63
C GLU A 233 15.05 5.49 -22.80
N LYS A 234 15.42 4.21 -22.62
CA LYS A 234 15.97 3.36 -23.68
C LYS A 234 15.05 3.24 -24.89
N SER A 235 13.77 2.95 -24.67
CA SER A 235 12.77 2.86 -25.76
C SER A 235 12.57 4.19 -26.50
N LYS A 236 12.73 5.33 -25.83
CA LYS A 236 12.70 6.64 -26.50
C LYS A 236 13.96 6.91 -27.32
N GLU A 237 15.12 6.48 -26.86
CA GLU A 237 16.38 6.59 -27.61
C GLU A 237 16.35 5.70 -28.86
N GLU A 238 15.86 4.46 -28.73
CA GLU A 238 15.67 3.54 -29.86
C GLU A 238 14.65 4.07 -30.89
N ALA A 239 13.55 4.68 -30.44
CA ALA A 239 12.56 5.30 -31.31
C ALA A 239 13.10 6.55 -32.04
N LYS A 240 13.99 7.32 -31.41
CA LYS A 240 14.67 8.45 -32.08
C LYS A 240 15.69 7.97 -33.10
N ALA A 241 16.50 6.97 -32.77
CA ALA A 241 17.50 6.42 -33.67
C ALA A 241 16.91 5.68 -34.89
N THR A 242 15.64 5.27 -34.83
CA THR A 242 14.91 4.72 -35.98
C THR A 242 14.27 5.83 -36.82
N ALA A 243 13.69 6.85 -36.20
CA ALA A 243 13.18 8.03 -36.92
C ALA A 243 14.27 8.78 -37.70
N ASP A 244 15.46 8.97 -37.11
CA ASP A 244 16.59 9.62 -37.79
C ASP A 244 17.16 8.79 -38.96
N LYS A 245 16.87 7.48 -39.04
CA LYS A 245 17.28 6.62 -40.16
C LYS A 245 16.29 6.58 -41.31
N ASP A 246 15.01 6.77 -41.02
CA ASP A 246 13.96 6.82 -42.04
C ASP A 246 13.99 8.18 -42.78
N ASP A 247 14.31 9.28 -42.09
CA ASP A 247 14.49 10.61 -42.71
C ASP A 247 15.71 10.69 -43.67
N ASP A 248 16.73 9.85 -43.48
CA ASP A 248 17.91 9.77 -44.37
C ASP A 248 17.65 8.93 -45.64
N PHE A 249 16.56 8.14 -45.70
CA PHE A 249 16.23 7.29 -46.87
C PHE A 249 15.30 7.99 -47.88
N ASP A 250 14.52 9.00 -47.46
CA ASP A 250 13.61 9.77 -48.31
C ASP A 250 14.29 11.02 -48.97
N ALA A 251 15.61 11.17 -48.82
CA ALA A 251 16.39 12.32 -49.30
C ALA A 251 17.27 12.07 -50.55
N GLU A 252 17.19 10.88 -51.16
CA GLU A 252 17.84 10.55 -52.47
C GLU A 252 16.82 10.44 -53.62
#